data_AF-A0A7V7B380-F1
#
_entry.id   AF-A0A7V7B380-F1
#
_cell.length_a   1.000
_cell.length_b   1.000
_cell.length_c   1.000
_cell.angle_alpha   90.00
_cell.angle_beta   90.00
_cell.angle_gamma   90.00
#
_symmetry.space_group_name_H-M   'P 1'
#
loop_
_entity.id
_entity.type
_entity.pdbx_description
1 polymer ?
#
loop_
_entity_poly.entity_id
_entity_poly.type
_entity_poly.pdbx_seq_one_letter_code
_entity_poly.pdbx_strand_id
1 'polypeptide(L)' 'MLHCEQGAMELVEKAILKYKEYFKQPFLFYEYSHITENDEYDVSLAGAKKFVSFIDKRIESNAPVDIPDGYFERKY' A
#
# COMPACT_ATOMS: atom_id res chain seq x y z
N MET A 1 7.54 1.10 -16.18
CA MET A 1 7.13 -0.30 -15.96
C MET A 1 7.53 -0.60 -14.53
N LEU A 2 6.59 -0.96 -13.65
CA LEU A 2 6.91 -1.30 -12.26
C LEU A 2 7.75 -2.58 -12.25
N HIS A 3 8.94 -2.52 -11.64
CA HIS A 3 9.80 -3.66 -11.43
C HIS A 3 9.43 -4.33 -10.10
N CYS A 4 8.64 -5.39 -10.18
CA CYS A 4 8.17 -6.11 -9.01
C CYS A 4 8.94 -7.43 -8.82
N GLU A 5 9.43 -7.67 -7.62
CA GLU A 5 9.96 -8.97 -7.22
C GLU A 5 8.83 -10.02 -7.22
N GLN A 6 9.15 -11.25 -7.60
CA GLN A 6 8.16 -12.31 -7.76
C GLN A 6 7.36 -12.52 -6.46
N GLY A 7 6.02 -12.42 -6.56
CA GLY A 7 5.10 -12.60 -5.42
C GLY A 7 4.96 -11.38 -4.50
N ALA A 8 5.76 -10.33 -4.67
CA ALA A 8 5.67 -9.13 -3.83
C ALA A 8 4.37 -8.35 -4.07
N MET A 9 3.96 -8.22 -5.34
CA MET A 9 2.72 -7.52 -5.71
C MET A 9 1.48 -8.18 -5.10
N GLU A 10 1.42 -9.52 -5.07
CA GLU A 10 0.28 -10.25 -4.51
C GLU A 10 0.11 -9.95 -3.00
N LEU A 11 1.21 -9.82 -2.26
CA LEU A 11 1.17 -9.44 -0.83
C LEU A 11 0.62 -8.02 -0.65
N VAL A 12 1.06 -7.09 -1.50
CA VAL A 12 0.59 -5.70 -1.48
C VAL A 12 -0.90 -5.62 -1.79
N GLU A 13 -1.36 -6.30 -2.85
CA GLU A 13 -2.77 -6.33 -3.24
C GLU A 13 -3.67 -6.92 -2.16
N LYS A 14 -3.24 -8.03 -1.53
CA LYS A 14 -3.96 -8.63 -0.39
C LYS A 14 -4.05 -7.67 0.81
N ALA A 15 -2.97 -6.95 1.11
CA ALA A 15 -2.96 -5.97 2.19
C ALA A 15 -3.88 -4.77 1.89
N ILE A 16 -3.86 -4.25 0.66
CA ILE A 16 -4.76 -3.16 0.22
C ILE A 16 -6.22 -3.60 0.31
N LEU A 17 -6.54 -4.82 -0.14
CA LEU A 17 -7.89 -5.36 -0.05
C LEU A 17 -8.34 -5.44 1.42
N LYS A 18 -7.50 -5.99 2.30
CA LYS A 18 -7.76 -6.07 3.74
C LYS A 18 -8.04 -4.69 4.35
N TYR A 19 -7.22 -3.69 4.01
CA TYR A 19 -7.41 -2.30 4.45
C TYR A 19 -8.77 -1.75 3.99
N LYS A 20 -9.09 -1.93 2.71
CA LYS A 20 -10.35 -1.46 2.12
C LYS A 20 -11.56 -2.12 2.75
N GLU A 21 -11.48 -3.41 3.03
CA GLU A 21 -12.57 -4.14 3.67
C GLU A 21 -12.78 -3.70 5.13
N TYR A 22 -11.71 -3.39 5.86
CA TYR A 22 -11.79 -2.94 7.25
C TYR A 22 -12.31 -1.50 7.36
N PHE A 23 -11.66 -0.55 6.69
CA PHE A 23 -11.97 0.87 6.81
C PHE A 23 -13.06 1.36 5.84
N LYS A 24 -13.53 0.51 4.92
CA LYS A 24 -14.50 0.85 3.87
C LYS A 24 -14.07 2.03 2.99
N GLN A 25 -12.76 2.23 2.83
CA GLN A 25 -12.17 3.32 2.03
C GLN A 25 -11.00 2.81 1.18
N PRO A 26 -10.71 3.43 0.03
CA PRO A 26 -9.56 3.07 -0.80
C PRO A 26 -8.23 3.34 -0.09
N PHE A 27 -7.19 2.59 -0.46
CA PHE A 27 -5.82 2.86 -0.04
C PHE A 27 -5.04 3.53 -1.19
N LEU A 28 -4.34 4.61 -0.90
CA LEU A 28 -3.57 5.38 -1.88
C LEU A 28 -2.18 4.79 -2.07
N PHE A 29 -2.06 3.65 -2.79
CA PHE A 29 -0.79 2.93 -2.89
C PHE A 29 0.41 3.80 -3.31
N TYR A 30 0.25 4.68 -4.31
CA TYR A 30 1.33 5.53 -4.80
C TYR A 30 1.89 6.50 -3.76
N GLU A 31 1.07 6.97 -2.80
CA GLU A 31 1.55 7.82 -1.71
C GLU A 31 2.46 7.04 -0.72
N TYR A 32 2.39 5.71 -0.77
CA TYR A 32 3.09 4.81 0.15
C TYR A 32 3.96 3.76 -0.59
N SER A 33 4.20 3.92 -1.90
CA SER A 33 4.99 2.95 -2.69
C SER A 33 6.44 2.87 -2.20
N HIS A 34 6.98 3.97 -1.67
CA HIS A 34 8.31 4.02 -1.06
C HIS A 34 8.53 2.99 0.07
N ILE A 35 7.45 2.43 0.66
CA ILE A 35 7.53 1.35 1.65
C ILE A 35 7.91 0.02 0.99
N THR A 36 7.47 -0.19 -0.25
CA THR A 36 7.69 -1.44 -1.01
C THR A 36 9.01 -1.46 -1.77
N GLU A 37 9.58 -0.29 -2.04
CA GLU A 37 10.79 -0.08 -2.83
C GLU A 37 12.06 -0.60 -2.13
N ASN A 38 13.02 -1.05 -2.93
CA ASN A 38 14.42 -1.27 -2.54
C ASN A 38 15.36 -0.90 -3.70
N ASP A 39 16.66 -1.18 -3.58
CA ASP A 39 17.66 -0.81 -4.60
C ASP A 39 17.44 -1.48 -5.98
N GLU A 40 16.70 -2.58 -6.05
CA GLU A 40 16.52 -3.39 -7.27
C GLU A 40 15.09 -3.40 -7.83
N TYR A 41 14.10 -3.18 -6.97
CA TYR A 41 12.67 -3.34 -7.27
C TYR A 41 11.85 -2.16 -6.73
N ASP A 42 10.89 -1.70 -7.54
CA ASP A 42 9.83 -0.79 -7.10
C ASP A 42 8.91 -1.46 -6.05
N VAL A 43 8.74 -2.79 -6.18
CA VAL A 43 7.99 -3.61 -5.23
C VAL A 43 8.80 -4.86 -4.89
N SER A 44 9.61 -4.77 -3.84
CA SER A 44 10.38 -5.89 -3.30
C SER A 44 9.54 -6.74 -2.35
N LEU A 45 9.90 -8.02 -2.17
CA LEU A 45 9.25 -8.92 -1.24
C LEU A 45 9.44 -8.46 0.22
N ALA A 46 10.63 -7.94 0.53
CA ALA A 46 10.93 -7.36 1.83
C ALA A 46 10.08 -6.10 2.09
N GLY A 47 9.99 -5.21 1.10
CA GLY A 47 9.14 -4.03 1.15
C GLY A 47 7.65 -4.37 1.25
N ALA A 48 7.18 -5.37 0.51
CA ALA A 48 5.81 -5.86 0.61
C ALA A 48 5.47 -6.38 2.02
N LYS A 49 6.38 -7.09 2.68
CA LYS A 49 6.20 -7.51 4.09
C LYS A 49 6.15 -6.32 5.06
N LYS A 50 6.97 -5.28 4.84
CA LYS A 50 6.91 -4.03 5.61
C LYS A 50 5.56 -3.33 5.39
N PHE A 51 5.09 -3.30 4.14
CA PHE A 51 3.80 -2.72 3.78
C PHE A 51 2.63 -3.45 4.44
N VAL A 52 2.62 -4.78 4.44
CA VAL A 52 1.63 -5.59 5.18
C VAL A 52 1.63 -5.21 6.66
N SER A 53 2.81 -5.15 7.28
CA SER A 53 2.95 -4.77 8.70
C SER A 53 2.48 -3.34 8.98
N PHE A 54 2.68 -2.42 8.03
CA PHE A 54 2.18 -1.05 8.10
C PHE A 54 0.65 -1.02 8.10
N ILE A 55 0.02 -1.74 7.16
CA ILE A 55 -1.45 -1.85 7.07
C ILE A 55 -2.02 -2.46 8.35
N ASP A 56 -1.42 -3.54 8.85
CA ASP A 56 -1.88 -4.23 10.05
C ASP A 56 -1.86 -3.29 11.26
N LYS A 57 -0.78 -2.50 11.45
CA LYS A 57 -0.72 -1.48 12.50
C LYS A 57 -1.81 -0.42 12.38
N ARG A 58 -2.14 0.01 11.16
CA ARG A 58 -3.24 0.97 10.92
C ARG A 58 -4.58 0.38 11.34
N ILE A 59 -4.84 -0.87 10.97
CA ILE A 59 -6.05 -1.61 11.37
C ILE A 59 -6.11 -1.79 12.89
N GLU A 60 -5.02 -2.25 13.53
CA GLU A 60 -4.95 -2.47 14.98
C GLU A 60 -5.18 -1.19 15.79
N SER A 61 -4.66 -0.06 15.30
CA SER A 61 -4.86 1.25 15.91
C SER A 61 -6.16 1.94 15.50
N ASN A 62 -6.96 1.32 14.62
CA ASN A 62 -8.15 1.89 14.00
C ASN A 62 -7.92 3.31 13.44
N ALA A 63 -6.72 3.54 12.88
CA ALA A 63 -6.26 4.83 12.38
C ALA A 63 -6.00 4.73 10.88
N PRO A 64 -6.96 5.07 10.02
CA PRO A 64 -6.76 5.03 8.57
C PRO A 64 -5.71 6.06 8.12
N VAL A 65 -5.16 5.85 6.92
CA VAL A 65 -4.30 6.86 6.28
C VAL A 65 -5.14 8.03 5.79
N ASP A 66 -4.59 9.24 5.93
CA ASP A 66 -5.22 10.44 5.37
C ASP A 66 -5.24 10.38 3.85
N ILE A 67 -6.38 10.76 3.28
CA ILE A 67 -6.56 10.95 1.84
C ILE A 67 -6.55 12.47 1.63
N PRO A 68 -5.54 13.04 0.92
CA PRO A 68 -5.51 14.47 0.65
C PRO A 68 -6.80 14.92 -0.05
N ASP A 69 -7.30 16.11 0.32
CA ASP A 69 -8.47 16.69 -0.33
C ASP A 69 -8.26 16.80 -1.85
N GLY A 70 -9.27 16.37 -2.61
CA GLY A 70 -9.24 16.36 -4.07
C GLY A 70 -8.27 15.35 -4.68
N TYR A 71 -7.70 14.40 -3.91
CA TYR A 71 -6.81 13.36 -4.46
C TYR A 71 -7.44 12.61 -5.64
N PHE A 72 -8.73 12.26 -5.53
CA PHE A 72 -9.49 11.60 -6.61
C PHE A 72 -9.99 12.57 -7.68
N GLU A 73 -9.94 13.88 -7.43
CA GLU A 73 -10.34 14.92 -8.39
C GLU A 73 -9.19 15.36 -9.30
N ARG A 74 -7.93 15.06 -8.92
CA ARG A 74 -6.75 15.20 -9.78
C ARG A 74 -6.88 14.24 -10.97
N LYS A 75 -7.56 14.69 -12.02
CA LYS A 75 -7.50 14.07 -13.35
C LYS A 75 -6.08 14.25 -13.89
N TYR A 76 -5.33 13.18 -13.97
CA TYR A 76 -4.11 13.09 -14.77
C TYR A 76 -4.47 12.89 -16.24
#